data_AF-A0A4R9VHD8-F1
#
_entry.id   AF-A0A4R9VHD8-F1
#
_cell.length_a   1.000
_cell.length_b   1.000
_cell.length_c   1.000
_cell.angle_alpha   90.00
_cell.angle_beta   90.00
_cell.angle_gamma   90.00
#
_symmetry.space_group_name_H-M   'P 1'
#
loop_
_entity.id
_entity.type
_entity.pdbx_description
1 polymer ?
#
loop_
_entity_poly.entity_id
_entity_poly.type
_entity_poly.pdbx_seq_one_letter_code
_entity_poly.pdbx_strand_id
1 'polypeptide(L)'
;GRVIARIKPEAVVGFGGYPTLPPLYAATRRKVPTVIHEQNAVMGRANKALAGRVDAIAGGFLPEGESADGAKTVTTGNPVRPQVREAAKTPYVAS
;
A
#
# COMPACT_ATOMS: atom_id res chain seq x y z
N GLY A 1 9.26 11.64 -11.77
CA GLY A 1 9.58 13.04 -11.40
C GLY A 1 8.59 14.05 -11.97
N ARG A 2 8.56 14.23 -13.31
CA ARG A 2 7.73 15.24 -14.00
C ARG A 2 6.25 15.20 -13.62
N VAL A 3 5.65 14.01 -13.54
CA VAL A 3 4.24 13.83 -13.16
C VAL A 3 3.97 14.37 -11.75
N ILE A 4 4.81 14.04 -10.77
CA ILE A 4 4.69 14.55 -9.39
C ILE A 4 4.81 16.08 -9.36
N ALA A 5 5.76 16.64 -10.12
CA ALA A 5 5.93 18.09 -10.21
C ALA A 5 4.71 18.82 -10.80
N ARG A 6 4.08 18.18 -11.80
CA ARG A 6 2.93 18.75 -12.51
C ARG A 6 1.64 18.65 -11.69
N ILE A 7 1.39 17.48 -11.11
CA ILE A 7 0.16 17.22 -10.35
C ILE A 7 0.21 17.90 -8.98
N LYS A 8 1.39 18.01 -8.36
CA LYS A 8 1.59 18.47 -6.97
C LYS A 8 0.62 17.75 -6.01
N PRO A 9 0.62 16.40 -5.99
CA PRO A 9 -0.34 15.66 -5.19
C PRO A 9 -0.09 15.89 -3.70
N GLU A 10 -1.16 15.91 -2.92
CA GLU A 10 -1.09 15.95 -1.44
C GLU A 10 -0.61 14.62 -0.86
N ALA A 11 -0.87 13.51 -1.55
CA ALA A 11 -0.36 12.19 -1.19
C ALA A 11 -0.22 11.30 -2.44
N VAL A 12 0.64 10.28 -2.35
CA VAL A 12 0.77 9.24 -3.38
C VAL A 12 0.69 7.87 -2.72
N VAL A 13 -0.21 7.03 -3.23
CA VAL A 13 -0.43 5.66 -2.74
C VAL A 13 -0.04 4.66 -3.82
N GLY A 14 0.79 3.68 -3.47
CA GLY A 14 1.17 2.58 -4.36
C GLY A 14 0.67 1.23 -3.85
N PHE A 15 0.18 0.37 -4.75
CA PHE A 15 -0.39 -0.95 -4.43
C PHE A 15 0.55 -2.12 -4.84
N GLY A 16 1.85 -1.84 -4.91
CA GLY A 16 2.86 -2.82 -5.31
C GLY A 16 2.99 -3.07 -6.82
N GLY A 17 4.01 -3.86 -7.16
CA GLY A 17 4.45 -4.10 -8.54
C GLY A 17 5.62 -3.23 -9.00
N TYR A 18 6.29 -3.64 -10.07
CA TYR A 18 7.40 -2.87 -10.66
C TYR A 18 6.99 -1.45 -11.13
N PRO A 19 5.81 -1.24 -11.75
CA PRO A 19 5.40 0.09 -12.21
C PRO A 19 5.22 1.14 -11.10
N THR A 20 4.94 0.72 -9.86
CA THR A 20 4.81 1.62 -8.71
C THR A 20 6.14 2.19 -8.22
N LEU A 21 7.27 1.55 -8.52
CA LEU A 21 8.59 1.98 -8.02
C LEU A 21 8.96 3.40 -8.48
N PRO A 22 9.01 3.73 -9.79
CA PRO A 22 9.43 5.06 -10.24
C PRO A 22 8.57 6.25 -9.74
N PRO A 23 7.22 6.18 -9.75
CA PRO A 23 6.41 7.31 -9.29
C PRO A 23 6.50 7.50 -7.77
N LEU A 24 6.48 6.43 -6.96
CA LEU A 24 6.61 6.56 -5.52
C LEU A 24 8.01 7.00 -5.11
N TYR A 25 9.07 6.44 -5.72
CA TYR A 25 10.43 6.92 -5.47
C TYR A 25 10.58 8.42 -5.77
N ALA A 26 9.95 8.90 -6.84
CA ALA A 26 9.96 10.31 -7.16
C ALA A 26 9.17 11.17 -6.16
N ALA A 27 8.10 10.64 -5.57
CA ALA A 27 7.31 11.30 -4.53
C ALA A 27 8.10 11.41 -3.22
N THR A 28 8.75 10.33 -2.77
CA THR A 28 9.58 10.33 -1.55
C THR A 28 10.74 11.32 -1.66
N ARG A 29 11.43 11.36 -2.82
CA ARG A 29 12.51 12.34 -3.08
C ARG A 29 12.04 13.80 -3.10
N ARG A 30 10.74 14.04 -3.26
CA ARG A 30 10.12 15.36 -3.28
C ARG A 30 9.41 15.71 -1.98
N LYS A 31 9.51 14.86 -0.95
CA LYS A 31 8.83 15.03 0.34
C LYS A 31 7.31 15.17 0.22
N VAL A 32 6.74 14.53 -0.79
CA VAL A 32 5.28 14.35 -0.87
C VAL A 32 4.92 13.18 0.05
N PRO A 33 3.87 13.27 0.87
CA PRO A 33 3.38 12.14 1.66
C PRO A 33 3.13 10.89 0.81
N THR A 34 3.63 9.76 1.28
CA THR A 34 3.62 8.49 0.53
C THR A 34 3.14 7.33 1.39
N VAL A 35 2.34 6.46 0.76
CA VAL A 35 1.85 5.23 1.35
C VAL A 35 2.06 4.08 0.37
N ILE A 36 2.46 2.92 0.87
CA ILE A 36 2.32 1.65 0.13
C ILE A 36 1.25 0.78 0.77
N HIS A 37 0.53 0.03 -0.06
CA HIS A 37 -0.35 -1.05 0.37
C HIS A 37 0.28 -2.40 0.01
N GLU A 38 0.30 -3.32 0.97
CA GLU A 38 0.75 -4.71 0.77
C GLU A 38 -0.39 -5.66 1.09
N GLN A 39 -0.85 -6.38 0.07
CA GLN A 39 -2.01 -7.27 0.17
C GLN A 39 -1.70 -8.57 0.90
N ASN A 40 -0.44 -9.01 0.88
CA ASN A 40 -0.03 -10.33 1.33
C ASN A 40 0.46 -10.32 2.78
N ALA A 41 0.65 -11.51 3.35
CA ALA A 41 1.27 -11.70 4.67
C ALA A 41 2.81 -11.53 4.64
N VAL A 42 3.41 -11.51 3.44
CA VAL A 42 4.84 -11.27 3.24
C VAL A 42 5.01 -10.16 2.21
N MET A 43 5.82 -9.16 2.55
CA MET A 43 6.02 -8.00 1.69
C MET A 43 6.73 -8.34 0.38
N GLY A 44 6.14 -7.92 -0.74
CA GLY A 44 6.70 -8.09 -2.07
C GLY A 44 7.97 -7.25 -2.30
N ARG A 45 8.81 -7.65 -3.27
CA ARG A 45 10.11 -7.00 -3.53
C ARG A 45 10.02 -5.49 -3.82
N ALA A 46 8.99 -5.07 -4.57
CA ALA A 46 8.78 -3.66 -4.89
C ALA A 46 8.43 -2.84 -3.65
N ASN A 47 7.50 -3.33 -2.83
CA ASN A 47 7.12 -2.70 -1.57
C ASN A 47 8.29 -2.68 -0.59
N LYS A 48 9.04 -3.79 -0.46
CA LYS A 48 10.23 -3.89 0.38
C LYS A 48 11.32 -2.89 0.00
N ALA A 49 11.51 -2.60 -1.28
CA ALA A 49 12.47 -1.60 -1.74
C ALA A 49 12.07 -0.15 -1.41
N LEU A 50 10.77 0.11 -1.16
CA LEU A 50 10.22 1.42 -0.81
C LEU A 50 9.87 1.57 0.67
N ALA A 51 9.73 0.46 1.41
CA ALA A 51 9.24 0.44 2.78
C ALA A 51 9.98 1.45 3.65
N GLY A 52 11.31 1.40 3.68
CA GLY A 52 12.16 2.34 4.43
C GLY A 52 12.05 3.82 4.02
N ARG A 53 11.39 4.16 2.92
CA ARG A 53 11.30 5.53 2.38
C ARG A 53 9.92 6.16 2.49
N VAL A 54 8.88 5.35 2.61
CA VAL A 54 7.50 5.85 2.67
C VAL A 54 7.09 6.19 4.10
N ASP A 55 6.09 7.06 4.21
CA ASP A 55 5.61 7.59 5.49
C ASP A 55 4.70 6.59 6.21
N ALA A 56 3.93 5.79 5.47
CA ALA A 56 3.08 4.74 6.02
C ALA A 56 2.98 3.50 5.13
N ILE A 57 2.63 2.38 5.75
CA ILE A 57 2.40 1.09 5.11
C ILE A 57 1.00 0.61 5.53
N ALA A 58 0.12 0.42 4.56
CA ALA A 58 -1.18 -0.18 4.76
C ALA A 58 -1.06 -1.70 4.56
N GLY A 59 -1.11 -2.47 5.64
CA GLY A 59 -1.01 -3.92 5.64
C GLY A 59 -2.37 -4.59 5.43
N GLY A 60 -2.45 -5.50 4.46
CA GLY A 60 -3.60 -6.39 4.28
C GLY A 60 -3.61 -7.49 5.33
N PHE A 61 -2.49 -8.23 5.40
CA PHE A 61 -2.24 -9.26 6.41
C PHE A 61 -0.86 -9.10 7.07
N LEU A 62 -0.18 -7.98 6.82
CA LEU A 62 1.11 -7.70 7.46
C LEU A 62 0.89 -7.42 8.95
N PRO A 63 1.68 -8.04 9.85
CA PRO A 63 1.60 -7.75 11.26
C PRO A 63 2.11 -6.33 11.56
N GLU A 64 1.48 -5.68 12.53
CA GLU A 64 2.02 -4.49 13.17
C GLU A 64 3.19 -4.92 14.07
N GLY A 65 4.39 -4.35 13.86
CA GLY A 65 5.57 -4.63 14.67
C GLY A 65 6.63 -5.57 14.05
N GLU A 66 7.60 -5.95 14.90
CA GLU A 66 8.83 -6.76 14.71
C GLU A 66 9.79 -6.44 13.54
N SER A 67 9.37 -5.69 12.53
CA SER A 67 10.23 -5.24 11.43
C SER A 67 10.68 -3.79 11.58
N ALA A 68 11.75 -3.41 10.87
CA ALA A 68 12.25 -2.03 10.83
C ALA A 68 11.18 -1.02 10.35
N ASP A 69 10.19 -1.49 9.60
CA ASP A 69 9.08 -0.69 9.08
C ASP A 69 7.76 -0.92 9.86
N GLY A 70 7.79 -1.73 10.93
CA GLY A 70 6.62 -2.10 11.72
C GLY A 70 5.93 -0.92 12.39
N ALA A 71 6.69 0.08 12.86
CA ALA A 71 6.16 1.27 13.54
C ALA A 71 5.29 2.18 12.64
N LYS A 72 5.44 2.08 11.32
CA LYS A 72 4.65 2.82 10.32
C LYS A 72 3.70 1.92 9.54
N THR A 73 3.56 0.66 9.96
CA THR A 73 2.62 -0.29 9.37
C THR A 73 1.31 -0.24 10.14
N VAL A 74 0.19 -0.19 9.42
CA VAL A 74 -1.17 -0.19 9.98
C VAL A 74 -1.95 -1.31 9.30
N THR A 75 -2.59 -2.18 10.09
CA THR A 75 -3.46 -3.23 9.55
C THR A 75 -4.76 -2.62 9.05
N THR A 76 -4.94 -2.60 7.72
CA THR A 76 -6.11 -2.03 7.05
C THR A 76 -7.00 -3.09 6.40
N GLY A 77 -6.48 -4.30 6.21
CA GLY A 77 -7.10 -5.30 5.36
C GLY A 77 -6.93 -5.00 3.87
N ASN A 78 -7.64 -5.75 3.04
CA ASN A 78 -7.60 -5.60 1.59
C ASN A 78 -8.83 -4.81 1.12
N PRO A 79 -8.66 -3.71 0.35
CA PRO A 79 -9.79 -2.98 -0.20
C PRO A 79 -10.53 -3.86 -1.19
N VAL A 80 -11.82 -4.05 -0.94
CA VAL A 80 -12.72 -4.85 -1.77
C VAL A 80 -13.80 -3.97 -2.39
N ARG A 81 -14.27 -4.36 -3.57
CA ARG A 81 -15.36 -3.62 -4.26
C ARG A 81 -16.63 -3.66 -3.41
N PRO A 82 -17.48 -2.63 -3.44
CA PRO A 82 -18.73 -2.61 -2.69
C PRO A 82 -19.60 -3.86 -2.93
N GLN A 83 -19.67 -4.34 -4.17
CA GLN A 83 -20.43 -5.55 -4.53
C GLN A 83 -19.93 -6.80 -3.80
N VAL A 84 -18.61 -6.92 -3.60
CA VAL A 84 -18.01 -8.04 -2.84
C VAL A 84 -18.36 -7.93 -1.36
N ARG A 85 -18.37 -6.71 -0.80
CA ARG A 85 -18.78 -6.48 0.60
C ARG A 85 -20.24 -6.80 0.83
N GLU A 86 -21.10 -6.50 -0.12
CA GLU A 86 -22.52 -6.86 -0.04
C GLU A 86 -22.72 -8.37 -0.17
N ALA A 87 -22.05 -9.02 -1.13
CA ALA A 87 -22.11 -10.47 -1.30
C ALA A 87 -21.59 -11.23 -0.07
N ALA A 88 -20.60 -10.69 0.65
CA ALA A 88 -20.06 -11.30 1.87
C ALA A 88 -21.09 -11.42 3.01
N LYS A 89 -22.22 -10.71 2.95
CA LYS A 89 -23.33 -10.84 3.91
C LYS A 89 -24.19 -12.08 3.66
N THR A 90 -24.11 -12.66 2.46
CA THR A 90 -24.85 -13.87 2.11
C THR A 90 -24.05 -15.11 2.53
N PRO A 91 -24.62 -16.01 3.35
CA PRO A 91 -23.95 -17.25 3.71
C PRO A 91 -23.60 -18.08 2.47
N TYR A 92 -22.40 -18.64 2.45
CA TYR A 92 -22.01 -19.59 1.41
C TYR A 92 -22.82 -20.87 1.55
N VAL A 93 -23.50 -21.28 0.49
CA VAL A 93 -24.18 -22.58 0.40
C VAL A 93 -23.31 -23.49 -0.46
N ALA A 94 -22.72 -24.51 0.16
CA ALA A 94 -21.99 -25.52 -0.59
C ALA A 94 -22.95 -26.30 -1.48
N SER A 95 -22.56 -26.50 -2.75
CA SER A 95 -23.22 -27.39 -3.69
C SER A 95 -22.95 -28.86 -3.39
#